data_AF-A0A6F7Q9T4-F1
#
_entry.id   AF-A0A6F7Q9T4-F1
#
_cell.length_a   1.000
_cell.length_b   1.000
_cell.length_c   1.000
_cell.angle_alpha   90.00
_cell.angle_beta   90.00
_cell.angle_gamma   90.00
#
_symmetry.space_group_name_H-M   'P 1'
#
loop_
_entity.id
_entity.type
_entity.pdbx_description
1 polymer ?
#
loop_
_entity_poly.entity_id
_entity_poly.type
_entity_poly.pdbx_seq_one_letter_code
_entity_poly.pdbx_strand_id
1 'polypeptide(L)'
;MSYSTTQPGGRAPLGGRQAGNVVSQDRMLKIVTEMRSGAGSGLSPFGQNAASTIRDSREREKKEMSDLNDRLASYIEKVRFLEAQNRKLATDLDLLRSKWGKDTHNIRNMYEGELADAQKLIEETNRQRKELEQQIKKMQDELAELRRKYEEAVRGREGDRAKIDDLLVHLSNLEAEIALLKRRIAQLEDEVKRIKAENQRLMSELQRARTDLDQETLNRIDYQNQVQTLLEEIDFLRRVHDNEIKELQTLASRDTTPENREFFKNELSSAIRDIREEYDQITNVHRTDMESWYRLKVQEIQTQSARQSMEHGYAKEEVKRLRTQLSDLRGKLADLESRNSLLEKQIQELNYQLEDDQRSYESALNERDAQIRKMREECQALMVELQMLLDTKQTLDAEIAIYRKMLEGEENRAGLKQLVEQVVKTHAISQEMDTETMRVVKGETASRQSFQRSAKGNVSIHEASPDGKFIVLQNTHRAKDESIGEWKLKRRIDGKREIVYTLPKDFVLRAGKSVKIFARNQGVASPPDQLVYDGEDSFGSGNSVQTILFNKEGEERATHIQRQSNA
;
A
#
# COMPACT_ATOMS: atom_id res chain seq x y z
N MET A 1 -55.49 -35.23 -20.31
CA MET A 1 -56.39 -35.09 -21.47
C MET A 1 -55.50 -35.27 -22.71
N SER A 2 -55.49 -36.38 -23.46
CA SER A 2 -56.56 -37.02 -24.29
C SER A 2 -56.84 -36.22 -25.57
N TYR A 3 -56.61 -36.68 -26.81
CA TYR A 3 -56.02 -37.92 -27.41
C TYR A 3 -55.20 -37.52 -28.68
N SER A 4 -54.51 -38.33 -29.51
CA SER A 4 -54.34 -39.80 -29.71
C SER A 4 -52.92 -40.04 -30.32
N THR A 5 -52.28 -41.22 -30.42
CA THR A 5 -52.56 -42.46 -31.22
C THR A 5 -52.57 -42.20 -32.75
N THR A 6 -51.77 -42.81 -33.63
CA THR A 6 -51.23 -44.20 -33.65
C THR A 6 -49.86 -44.33 -34.37
N GLN A 7 -49.11 -45.40 -34.05
CA GLN A 7 -47.88 -45.90 -34.72
C GLN A 7 -48.25 -47.19 -35.55
N PRO A 8 -47.37 -48.16 -35.94
CA PRO A 8 -45.91 -48.21 -36.11
C PRO A 8 -45.42 -48.85 -37.46
N GLY A 9 -44.10 -48.78 -37.71
CA GLY A 9 -43.26 -49.89 -38.23
C GLY A 9 -43.35 -50.34 -39.71
N GLY A 10 -42.29 -50.91 -40.31
CA GLY A 10 -40.91 -51.08 -39.83
C GLY A 10 -40.03 -52.04 -40.69
N ARG A 11 -38.73 -52.11 -40.35
CA ARG A 11 -37.66 -53.00 -40.88
C ARG A 11 -37.13 -52.78 -42.32
N ALA A 12 -35.83 -53.06 -42.44
CA ALA A 12 -34.99 -53.22 -43.65
C ALA A 12 -34.67 -54.75 -43.85
N PRO A 13 -33.75 -55.24 -44.73
CA PRO A 13 -32.71 -54.55 -45.51
C PRO A 13 -32.40 -55.08 -46.95
N LEU A 14 -31.44 -54.41 -47.59
CA LEU A 14 -30.41 -54.86 -48.56
C LEU A 14 -30.59 -56.17 -49.39
N GLY A 15 -30.48 -56.02 -50.72
CA GLY A 15 -29.60 -56.85 -51.57
C GLY A 15 -30.25 -57.87 -52.53
N GLY A 16 -29.66 -58.05 -53.72
CA GLY A 16 -30.01 -59.15 -54.64
C GLY A 16 -29.95 -58.79 -56.15
N ARG A 17 -29.27 -59.60 -56.96
CA ARG A 17 -29.07 -59.42 -58.42
C ARG A 17 -30.01 -60.31 -59.25
N GLN A 18 -30.27 -59.87 -60.50
CA GLN A 18 -30.48 -60.64 -61.74
C GLN A 18 -31.75 -61.49 -62.00
N ALA A 19 -32.38 -61.15 -63.14
CA ALA A 19 -32.82 -62.02 -64.27
C ALA A 19 -34.01 -63.01 -64.14
N GLY A 20 -34.71 -63.21 -65.27
CA GLY A 20 -35.87 -64.13 -65.44
C GLY A 20 -37.22 -63.41 -65.27
N ASN A 21 -38.08 -63.10 -66.27
CA ASN A 21 -38.41 -63.63 -67.61
C ASN A 21 -39.45 -64.77 -67.66
N VAL A 22 -40.74 -64.40 -67.67
CA VAL A 22 -41.92 -65.17 -68.13
C VAL A 22 -42.87 -64.10 -68.74
N VAL A 23 -43.28 -64.05 -70.01
CA VAL A 23 -43.76 -65.01 -71.03
C VAL A 23 -45.29 -65.21 -71.04
N SER A 24 -45.92 -64.71 -72.11
CA SER A 24 -46.98 -65.36 -72.90
C SER A 24 -46.98 -64.67 -74.27
N GLN A 25 -46.70 -65.30 -75.42
CA GLN A 25 -47.30 -66.48 -76.06
C GLN A 25 -48.80 -66.33 -76.39
N ASP A 26 -49.29 -66.77 -77.55
CA ASP A 26 -48.65 -67.18 -78.83
C ASP A 26 -49.74 -67.29 -79.92
N ARG A 27 -49.37 -67.17 -81.20
CA ARG A 27 -49.65 -68.16 -82.29
C ARG A 27 -49.67 -67.55 -83.69
N MET A 28 -48.94 -68.23 -84.59
CA MET A 28 -49.06 -68.09 -86.04
C MET A 28 -50.35 -68.73 -86.57
N LEU A 29 -50.74 -68.34 -87.79
CA LEU A 29 -51.33 -69.28 -88.75
C LEU A 29 -50.73 -69.03 -90.13
N LYS A 30 -50.48 -70.11 -90.88
CA LYS A 30 -49.70 -70.15 -92.11
C LYS A 30 -50.49 -70.96 -93.14
N ILE A 31 -50.80 -70.38 -94.29
CA ILE A 31 -51.54 -71.06 -95.37
C ILE A 31 -50.70 -71.06 -96.63
N VAL A 32 -50.45 -72.26 -97.15
CA VAL A 32 -49.95 -72.55 -98.49
C VAL A 32 -50.74 -73.77 -98.97
N THR A 33 -51.46 -73.64 -100.08
CA THR A 33 -52.16 -74.75 -100.73
C THR A 33 -51.97 -74.64 -102.23
N GLU A 34 -51.57 -75.74 -102.86
CA GLU A 34 -51.22 -75.83 -104.28
C GLU A 34 -52.01 -76.98 -104.92
N MET A 35 -52.61 -76.73 -106.10
CA MET A 35 -53.02 -77.75 -107.07
C MET A 35 -52.74 -77.17 -108.47
N ARG A 36 -51.98 -77.82 -109.36
CA ARG A 36 -52.28 -79.05 -110.12
C ARG A 36 -53.56 -78.95 -110.98
N SER A 37 -53.60 -79.43 -112.23
CA SER A 37 -52.56 -79.91 -113.17
C SER A 37 -53.19 -80.25 -114.54
N GLY A 38 -52.44 -80.20 -115.64
CA GLY A 38 -52.88 -80.72 -116.94
C GLY A 38 -51.74 -80.77 -117.97
N ALA A 39 -51.70 -81.78 -118.84
CA ALA A 39 -50.61 -82.00 -119.81
C ALA A 39 -51.04 -82.80 -121.06
N GLY A 40 -50.39 -82.51 -122.19
CA GLY A 40 -50.54 -83.22 -123.48
C GLY A 40 -51.73 -82.76 -124.35
N SER A 41 -51.73 -82.90 -125.68
CA SER A 41 -50.65 -83.30 -126.61
C SER A 41 -51.02 -82.96 -128.07
N GLY A 42 -50.04 -82.58 -128.90
CA GLY A 42 -50.01 -82.94 -130.34
C GLY A 42 -50.53 -81.94 -131.41
N LEU A 43 -49.75 -81.87 -132.49
CA LEU A 43 -50.12 -81.66 -133.91
C LEU A 43 -50.62 -80.30 -134.44
N SER A 44 -49.79 -79.78 -135.36
CA SER A 44 -50.14 -79.14 -136.66
C SER A 44 -50.56 -77.65 -136.71
N PRO A 45 -50.31 -76.95 -137.84
CA PRO A 45 -49.97 -75.51 -137.79
C PRO A 45 -50.73 -74.58 -138.76
N PHE A 46 -51.07 -73.36 -138.29
CA PHE A 46 -51.00 -72.12 -139.07
C PHE A 46 -51.02 -70.89 -138.14
N GLY A 47 -50.56 -69.72 -138.60
CA GLY A 47 -50.81 -68.44 -137.92
C GLY A 47 -49.67 -67.78 -137.12
N GLN A 48 -48.41 -68.24 -137.24
CA GLN A 48 -47.27 -67.45 -136.77
C GLN A 48 -47.13 -66.18 -137.63
N ASN A 49 -47.34 -65.00 -137.02
CA ASN A 49 -46.72 -63.68 -137.34
C ASN A 49 -47.40 -62.49 -136.62
N ALA A 50 -48.61 -62.66 -136.08
CA ALA A 50 -49.35 -61.56 -135.43
C ALA A 50 -49.10 -61.40 -133.91
N ALA A 51 -48.42 -62.35 -133.26
CA ALA A 51 -48.36 -62.45 -131.79
C ALA A 51 -47.13 -61.78 -131.14
N SER A 52 -46.08 -61.47 -131.90
CA SER A 52 -44.84 -60.85 -131.36
C SER A 52 -45.02 -59.37 -131.01
N THR A 53 -45.59 -58.60 -131.94
CA THR A 53 -45.75 -57.14 -131.80
C THR A 53 -46.62 -56.70 -130.61
N ILE A 54 -47.55 -57.55 -130.16
CA ILE A 54 -48.42 -57.32 -129.00
C ILE A 54 -47.71 -57.61 -127.66
N ARG A 55 -46.65 -58.44 -127.68
CA ARG A 55 -45.81 -58.66 -126.50
C ARG A 55 -44.88 -57.46 -126.27
N ASP A 56 -44.20 -57.03 -127.32
CA ASP A 56 -43.17 -55.98 -127.25
C ASP A 56 -43.74 -54.58 -126.98
N SER A 57 -45.06 -54.36 -127.12
CA SER A 57 -45.74 -53.15 -126.64
C SER A 57 -45.99 -53.22 -125.13
N ARG A 58 -46.66 -54.28 -124.64
CA ARG A 58 -46.92 -54.50 -123.21
C ARG A 58 -45.66 -54.54 -122.35
N GLU A 59 -44.57 -55.10 -122.88
CA GLU A 59 -43.29 -55.19 -122.16
C GLU A 59 -42.59 -53.80 -122.05
N ARG A 60 -42.87 -52.86 -122.98
CA ARG A 60 -42.48 -51.44 -122.86
C ARG A 60 -43.38 -50.65 -121.91
N GLU A 61 -44.70 -50.73 -122.07
CA GLU A 61 -45.67 -50.06 -121.17
C GLU A 61 -45.44 -50.43 -119.70
N LYS A 62 -45.17 -51.72 -119.42
CA LYS A 62 -44.83 -52.20 -118.08
C LYS A 62 -43.53 -51.59 -117.55
N LYS A 63 -42.53 -51.35 -118.40
CA LYS A 63 -41.27 -50.71 -117.99
C LYS A 63 -41.46 -49.22 -117.74
N GLU A 64 -42.18 -48.51 -118.60
CA GLU A 64 -42.50 -47.09 -118.40
C GLU A 64 -43.31 -46.87 -117.11
N MET A 65 -44.24 -47.77 -116.79
CA MET A 65 -44.94 -47.79 -115.50
C MET A 65 -44.02 -48.12 -114.30
N SER A 66 -42.93 -48.86 -114.49
CA SER A 66 -41.91 -49.06 -113.45
C SER A 66 -41.11 -47.77 -113.23
N ASP A 67 -40.52 -47.22 -114.30
CA ASP A 67 -39.71 -46.00 -114.24
C ASP A 67 -40.52 -44.80 -113.70
N LEU A 68 -41.84 -44.75 -113.96
CA LEU A 68 -42.75 -43.76 -113.38
C LEU A 68 -43.00 -44.01 -111.88
N ASN A 69 -43.22 -45.25 -111.47
CA ASN A 69 -43.40 -45.61 -110.06
C ASN A 69 -42.12 -45.40 -109.24
N ASP A 70 -40.94 -45.69 -109.78
CA ASP A 70 -39.66 -45.45 -109.11
C ASP A 70 -39.37 -43.95 -108.95
N ARG A 71 -39.75 -43.13 -109.95
CA ARG A 71 -39.74 -41.66 -109.81
C ARG A 71 -40.73 -41.18 -108.75
N LEU A 72 -41.95 -41.71 -108.73
CA LEU A 72 -42.94 -41.39 -107.69
C LEU A 72 -42.47 -41.81 -106.30
N ALA A 73 -41.83 -42.97 -106.16
CA ALA A 73 -41.23 -43.43 -104.91
C ALA A 73 -40.12 -42.47 -104.44
N SER A 74 -39.22 -42.07 -105.33
CA SER A 74 -38.17 -41.08 -105.02
C SER A 74 -38.74 -39.71 -104.62
N TYR A 75 -39.81 -39.24 -105.29
CA TYR A 75 -40.54 -38.03 -104.87
C TYR A 75 -41.24 -38.21 -103.51
N ILE A 76 -41.85 -39.36 -103.23
CA ILE A 76 -42.50 -39.65 -101.94
C ILE A 76 -41.47 -39.74 -100.81
N GLU A 77 -40.30 -40.34 -101.04
CA GLU A 77 -39.20 -40.29 -100.07
C GLU A 77 -38.67 -38.87 -99.86
N LYS A 78 -38.54 -38.08 -100.93
CA LYS A 78 -38.12 -36.68 -100.81
C LYS A 78 -39.14 -35.83 -100.05
N VAL A 79 -40.44 -36.04 -100.27
CA VAL A 79 -41.52 -35.41 -99.50
C VAL A 79 -41.48 -35.87 -98.04
N ARG A 80 -41.39 -37.18 -97.75
CA ARG A 80 -41.25 -37.70 -96.38
C ARG A 80 -40.02 -37.15 -95.65
N PHE A 81 -38.89 -36.99 -96.35
CA PHE A 81 -37.69 -36.36 -95.81
C PHE A 81 -37.92 -34.88 -95.48
N LEU A 82 -38.56 -34.13 -96.39
CA LEU A 82 -38.90 -32.72 -96.16
C LEU A 82 -39.97 -32.54 -95.07
N GLU A 83 -40.93 -33.45 -94.95
CA GLU A 83 -41.89 -33.50 -93.85
C GLU A 83 -41.21 -33.79 -92.50
N ALA A 84 -40.28 -34.75 -92.45
CA ALA A 84 -39.49 -35.03 -91.26
C ALA A 84 -38.59 -33.83 -90.89
N GLN A 85 -37.98 -33.18 -91.88
CA GLN A 85 -37.18 -31.97 -91.68
C GLN A 85 -38.03 -30.79 -91.20
N ASN A 86 -39.21 -30.57 -91.76
CA ASN A 86 -40.15 -29.54 -91.32
C ASN A 86 -40.71 -29.82 -89.92
N ARG A 87 -41.00 -31.09 -89.58
CA ARG A 87 -41.36 -31.48 -88.21
C ARG A 87 -40.23 -31.19 -87.22
N LYS A 88 -38.98 -31.50 -87.58
CA LYS A 88 -37.82 -31.15 -86.75
C LYS A 88 -37.67 -29.63 -86.58
N LEU A 89 -37.75 -28.86 -87.67
CA LEU A 89 -37.65 -27.40 -87.63
C LEU A 89 -38.80 -26.77 -86.82
N ALA A 90 -40.01 -27.35 -86.84
CA ALA A 90 -41.10 -26.95 -85.97
C ALA A 90 -40.80 -27.24 -84.49
N THR A 91 -40.31 -28.44 -84.15
CA THR A 91 -39.92 -28.75 -82.75
C THR A 91 -38.75 -27.89 -82.27
N ASP A 92 -37.78 -27.59 -83.13
CA ASP A 92 -36.65 -26.72 -82.81
C ASP A 92 -37.12 -25.26 -82.60
N LEU A 93 -38.08 -24.77 -83.42
CA LEU A 93 -38.71 -23.46 -83.25
C LEU A 93 -39.55 -23.38 -81.97
N ASP A 94 -40.32 -24.41 -81.63
CA ASP A 94 -41.11 -24.44 -80.39
C ASP A 94 -40.21 -24.54 -79.15
N LEU A 95 -39.11 -25.28 -79.21
CA LEU A 95 -38.08 -25.30 -78.16
C LEU A 95 -37.41 -23.92 -77.99
N LEU A 96 -37.07 -23.24 -79.09
CA LEU A 96 -36.50 -21.89 -79.05
C LEU A 96 -37.52 -20.87 -78.51
N ARG A 97 -38.78 -20.88 -78.97
CA ARG A 97 -39.87 -20.05 -78.43
C ARG A 97 -40.14 -20.34 -76.95
N SER A 98 -40.03 -21.60 -76.53
CA SER A 98 -40.22 -22.01 -75.14
C SER A 98 -39.06 -21.60 -74.23
N LYS A 99 -37.84 -21.41 -74.76
CA LYS A 99 -36.69 -20.87 -74.00
C LYS A 99 -36.62 -19.34 -74.02
N TRP A 100 -37.05 -18.72 -75.12
CA TRP A 100 -37.04 -17.27 -75.29
C TRP A 100 -37.74 -16.57 -74.12
N GLY A 101 -37.02 -15.66 -73.45
CA GLY A 101 -37.51 -14.96 -72.27
C GLY A 101 -37.49 -15.76 -70.96
N LYS A 102 -37.50 -17.10 -70.96
CA LYS A 102 -37.32 -17.89 -69.73
C LYS A 102 -35.91 -17.74 -69.18
N ASP A 103 -34.89 -17.87 -70.02
CA ASP A 103 -33.50 -17.72 -69.59
C ASP A 103 -33.25 -16.28 -69.10
N THR A 104 -33.85 -15.28 -69.77
CA THR A 104 -33.83 -13.87 -69.33
C THR A 104 -34.56 -13.64 -68.01
N HIS A 105 -35.68 -14.33 -67.76
CA HIS A 105 -36.42 -14.26 -66.50
C HIS A 105 -35.66 -14.95 -65.36
N ASN A 106 -35.05 -16.11 -65.61
CA ASN A 106 -34.21 -16.82 -64.65
C ASN A 106 -33.02 -15.97 -64.22
N ILE A 107 -32.30 -15.35 -65.17
CA ILE A 107 -31.19 -14.42 -64.90
C ILE A 107 -31.68 -13.20 -64.11
N ARG A 108 -32.86 -12.65 -64.44
CA ARG A 108 -33.45 -11.54 -63.67
C ARG A 108 -33.76 -11.95 -62.24
N ASN A 109 -34.45 -13.07 -62.04
CA ASN A 109 -34.85 -13.56 -60.71
C ASN A 109 -33.61 -13.87 -59.84
N MET A 110 -32.52 -14.33 -60.44
CA MET A 110 -31.23 -14.53 -59.78
C MET A 110 -30.67 -13.20 -59.28
N TYR A 111 -30.54 -12.18 -60.15
CA TYR A 111 -30.05 -10.86 -59.75
C TYR A 111 -30.99 -10.11 -58.79
N GLU A 112 -32.32 -10.29 -58.91
CA GLU A 112 -33.29 -9.75 -57.95
C GLU A 112 -33.15 -10.42 -56.57
N GLY A 113 -32.83 -11.72 -56.53
CA GLY A 113 -32.47 -12.44 -55.30
C GLY A 113 -31.17 -11.95 -54.67
N GLU A 114 -30.09 -11.84 -55.47
CA GLU A 114 -28.79 -11.32 -55.03
C GLU A 114 -28.91 -9.88 -54.51
N LEU A 115 -29.69 -9.03 -55.18
CA LEU A 115 -29.98 -7.67 -54.71
C LEU A 115 -30.76 -7.66 -53.39
N ALA A 116 -31.76 -8.53 -53.23
CA ALA A 116 -32.53 -8.63 -51.99
C ALA A 116 -31.68 -9.14 -50.81
N ASP A 117 -30.78 -10.10 -51.03
CA ASP A 117 -29.88 -10.59 -49.99
C ASP A 117 -28.74 -9.61 -49.67
N ALA A 118 -28.23 -8.87 -50.67
CA ALA A 118 -27.33 -7.74 -50.44
C ALA A 118 -28.00 -6.62 -49.63
N GLN A 119 -29.27 -6.32 -49.90
CA GLN A 119 -30.06 -5.35 -49.11
C GLN A 119 -30.22 -5.80 -47.65
N LYS A 120 -30.61 -7.07 -47.40
CA LYS A 120 -30.68 -7.63 -46.03
C LYS A 120 -29.35 -7.54 -45.30
N LEU A 121 -28.24 -7.83 -45.98
CA LEU A 121 -26.90 -7.74 -45.39
C LEU A 121 -26.55 -6.28 -45.03
N ILE A 122 -26.89 -5.31 -45.89
CA ILE A 122 -26.73 -3.89 -45.61
C ILE A 122 -27.61 -3.46 -44.41
N GLU A 123 -28.85 -3.92 -44.32
CA GLU A 123 -29.72 -3.61 -43.18
C GLU A 123 -29.20 -4.20 -41.87
N GLU A 124 -28.80 -5.47 -41.85
CA GLU A 124 -28.27 -6.17 -40.68
C GLU A 124 -26.95 -5.57 -40.21
N THR A 125 -26.01 -5.27 -41.12
CA THR A 125 -24.77 -4.57 -40.74
C THR A 125 -25.02 -3.14 -40.25
N ASN A 126 -26.01 -2.41 -40.78
CA ASN A 126 -26.42 -1.10 -40.23
C ASN A 126 -27.09 -1.23 -38.86
N ARG A 127 -27.81 -2.33 -38.59
CA ARG A 127 -28.36 -2.64 -37.26
C ARG A 127 -27.24 -2.91 -36.26
N GLN A 128 -26.32 -3.82 -36.58
CA GLN A 128 -25.15 -4.13 -35.77
C GLN A 128 -24.28 -2.88 -35.52
N ARG A 129 -24.05 -2.04 -36.53
CA ARG A 129 -23.30 -0.78 -36.36
C ARG A 129 -24.00 0.17 -35.38
N LYS A 130 -25.32 0.34 -35.44
CA LYS A 130 -26.10 1.16 -34.49
C LYS A 130 -26.08 0.58 -33.06
N GLU A 131 -26.10 -0.74 -32.92
CA GLU A 131 -25.98 -1.41 -31.62
C GLU A 131 -24.59 -1.18 -31.00
N LEU A 132 -23.53 -1.27 -31.82
CA LEU A 132 -22.16 -0.95 -31.40
C LEU A 132 -21.96 0.55 -31.10
N GLU A 133 -22.51 1.46 -31.92
CA GLU A 133 -22.51 2.91 -31.66
C GLU A 133 -23.15 3.24 -30.30
N GLN A 134 -24.25 2.56 -29.94
CA GLN A 134 -24.90 2.71 -28.62
C GLN A 134 -24.07 2.12 -27.48
N GLN A 135 -23.41 0.97 -27.69
CA GLN A 135 -22.52 0.38 -26.69
C GLN A 135 -21.30 1.28 -26.43
N ILE A 136 -20.66 1.79 -27.49
CA ILE A 136 -19.54 2.74 -27.40
C ILE A 136 -19.96 3.96 -26.59
N LYS A 137 -21.14 4.53 -26.86
CA LYS A 137 -21.64 5.68 -26.08
C LYS A 137 -21.84 5.34 -24.60
N LYS A 138 -22.48 4.21 -24.27
CA LYS A 138 -22.66 3.79 -22.86
C LYS A 138 -21.31 3.66 -22.14
N MET A 139 -20.35 3.00 -22.77
CA MET A 139 -18.99 2.85 -22.21
C MET A 139 -18.27 4.20 -22.06
N GLN A 140 -18.51 5.17 -22.94
CA GLN A 140 -17.99 6.54 -22.80
C GLN A 140 -18.64 7.30 -21.64
N ASP A 141 -19.97 7.22 -21.50
CA ASP A 141 -20.73 7.84 -20.40
C ASP A 141 -20.31 7.24 -19.03
N GLU A 142 -20.13 5.91 -18.97
CA GLU A 142 -19.61 5.20 -17.78
C GLU A 142 -18.16 5.58 -17.45
N LEU A 143 -17.27 5.67 -18.45
CA LEU A 143 -15.89 6.13 -18.26
C LEU A 143 -15.82 7.59 -17.78
N ALA A 144 -16.74 8.47 -18.22
CA ALA A 144 -16.82 9.85 -17.76
C ALA A 144 -17.24 9.93 -16.28
N GLU A 145 -18.24 9.17 -15.86
CA GLU A 145 -18.71 9.12 -14.48
C GLU A 145 -17.68 8.46 -13.53
N LEU A 146 -16.94 7.44 -14.00
CA LEU A 146 -15.82 6.86 -13.25
C LEU A 146 -14.65 7.85 -13.09
N ARG A 147 -14.34 8.65 -14.13
CA ARG A 147 -13.35 9.74 -14.04
C ARG A 147 -13.77 10.81 -13.03
N ARG A 148 -15.02 11.27 -13.07
CA ARG A 148 -15.57 12.24 -12.10
C ARG A 148 -15.43 11.74 -10.66
N LYS A 149 -15.83 10.49 -10.39
CA LYS A 149 -15.68 9.85 -9.07
C LYS A 149 -14.22 9.74 -8.62
N TYR A 150 -13.31 9.40 -9.54
CA TYR A 150 -11.87 9.36 -9.25
C TYR A 150 -11.30 10.75 -8.92
N GLU A 151 -11.66 11.79 -9.68
CA GLU A 151 -11.24 13.17 -9.44
C GLU A 151 -11.78 13.71 -8.11
N GLU A 152 -13.02 13.39 -7.74
CA GLU A 152 -13.62 13.72 -6.45
C GLU A 152 -12.92 13.00 -5.29
N ALA A 153 -12.59 11.71 -5.44
CA ALA A 153 -11.85 10.94 -4.44
C ALA A 153 -10.40 11.44 -4.27
N VAL A 154 -9.72 11.82 -5.36
CA VAL A 154 -8.39 12.43 -5.33
C VAL A 154 -8.42 13.77 -4.62
N ARG A 155 -9.39 14.64 -4.93
CA ARG A 155 -9.57 15.94 -4.28
C ARG A 155 -9.90 15.83 -2.79
N GLY A 156 -10.73 14.85 -2.41
CA GLY A 156 -11.01 14.53 -1.01
C GLY A 156 -9.73 14.15 -0.25
N ARG A 157 -8.99 13.17 -0.78
CA ARG A 157 -7.70 12.73 -0.22
C ARG A 157 -6.66 13.85 -0.14
N GLU A 158 -6.68 14.82 -1.06
CA GLU A 158 -5.80 15.99 -1.02
C GLU A 158 -6.20 16.98 0.08
N GLY A 159 -7.50 17.20 0.29
CA GLY A 159 -8.01 17.97 1.44
C GLY A 159 -7.72 17.30 2.79
N ASP A 160 -7.94 15.99 2.89
CA ASP A 160 -7.61 15.20 4.09
C ASP A 160 -6.10 15.23 4.38
N ARG A 161 -5.26 15.14 3.33
CA ARG A 161 -3.81 15.25 3.46
C ARG A 161 -3.39 16.63 3.97
N ALA A 162 -3.89 17.73 3.38
CA ALA A 162 -3.58 19.07 3.84
C ALA A 162 -3.97 19.26 5.32
N LYS A 163 -5.12 18.71 5.73
CA LYS A 163 -5.57 18.72 7.12
C LYS A 163 -4.69 17.88 8.06
N ILE A 164 -4.13 16.77 7.59
CA ILE A 164 -3.12 15.99 8.33
C ILE A 164 -1.83 16.79 8.47
N ASP A 165 -1.35 17.42 7.40
CA ASP A 165 -0.14 18.25 7.40
C ASP A 165 -0.29 19.45 8.37
N ASP A 166 -1.45 20.14 8.39
CA ASP A 166 -1.79 21.17 9.37
C ASP A 166 -1.78 20.64 10.82
N LEU A 167 -2.41 19.48 11.07
CA LEU A 167 -2.47 18.86 12.40
C LEU A 167 -1.09 18.42 12.90
N LEU A 168 -0.18 17.99 12.01
CA LEU A 168 1.21 17.68 12.36
C LEU A 168 1.98 18.94 12.77
N VAL A 169 1.76 20.08 12.09
CA VAL A 169 2.35 21.37 12.51
C VAL A 169 1.79 21.81 13.87
N HIS A 170 0.48 21.69 14.10
CA HIS A 170 -0.10 21.98 15.41
C HIS A 170 0.44 21.08 16.53
N LEU A 171 0.61 19.78 16.27
CA LEU A 171 1.16 18.84 17.23
C LEU A 171 2.63 19.16 17.57
N SER A 172 3.47 19.43 16.56
CA SER A 172 4.87 19.82 16.76
C SER A 172 5.01 21.12 17.58
N ASN A 173 4.14 22.10 17.37
CA ASN A 173 4.12 23.33 18.17
C ASN A 173 3.76 23.06 19.64
N LEU A 174 2.79 22.18 19.91
CA LEU A 174 2.42 21.79 21.27
C LEU A 174 3.53 20.97 21.96
N GLU A 175 4.22 20.08 21.24
CA GLU A 175 5.39 19.37 21.77
C GLU A 175 6.53 20.32 22.16
N ALA A 176 6.80 21.34 21.33
CA ALA A 176 7.78 22.38 21.62
C ALA A 176 7.38 23.22 22.84
N GLU A 177 6.10 23.61 22.96
CA GLU A 177 5.59 24.32 24.15
C GLU A 177 5.73 23.47 25.41
N ILE A 178 5.35 22.19 25.36
CA ILE A 178 5.51 21.24 26.48
C ILE A 178 6.99 21.09 26.88
N ALA A 179 7.92 21.07 25.92
CA ALA A 179 9.35 21.02 26.20
C ALA A 179 9.86 22.31 26.89
N LEU A 180 9.41 23.48 26.44
CA LEU A 180 9.72 24.77 27.07
C LEU A 180 9.15 24.87 28.49
N LEU A 181 7.90 24.46 28.70
CA LEU A 181 7.25 24.46 30.02
C LEU A 181 7.94 23.49 30.99
N LYS A 182 8.28 22.27 30.55
CA LYS A 182 9.08 21.32 31.37
C LYS A 182 10.43 21.92 31.78
N ARG A 183 11.13 22.60 30.87
CA ARG A 183 12.39 23.29 31.17
C ARG A 183 12.19 24.44 32.16
N ARG A 184 11.09 25.19 32.05
CA ARG A 184 10.76 26.28 32.98
C ARG A 184 10.42 25.79 34.38
N ILE A 185 9.69 24.66 34.49
CA ILE A 185 9.40 24.01 35.78
C ILE A 185 10.70 23.58 36.46
N ALA A 186 11.61 22.89 35.76
CA ALA A 186 12.89 22.45 36.33
C ALA A 186 13.75 23.64 36.85
N GLN A 187 13.78 24.77 36.13
CA GLN A 187 14.45 25.99 36.58
C GLN A 187 13.86 26.53 37.90
N LEU A 188 12.52 26.59 38.00
CA LEU A 188 11.81 27.07 39.18
C LEU A 188 11.98 26.12 40.36
N GLU A 189 12.00 24.80 40.13
CA GLU A 189 12.31 23.82 41.18
C GLU A 189 13.72 24.01 41.74
N ASP A 190 14.73 24.24 40.91
CA ASP A 190 16.10 24.47 41.36
C ASP A 190 16.29 25.85 42.03
N GLU A 191 15.49 26.84 41.66
CA GLU A 191 15.38 28.12 42.39
C GLU A 191 14.75 27.92 43.77
N VAL A 192 13.63 27.19 43.87
CA VAL A 192 12.99 26.83 45.14
C VAL A 192 13.90 25.97 46.03
N LYS A 193 14.68 25.04 45.48
CA LYS A 193 15.69 24.25 46.23
C LYS A 193 16.75 25.16 46.85
N ARG A 194 17.29 26.12 46.08
CA ARG A 194 18.29 27.10 46.56
C ARG A 194 17.72 28.00 47.66
N ILE A 195 16.56 28.61 47.43
CA ILE A 195 15.90 29.48 48.42
C ILE A 195 15.57 28.72 49.71
N LYS A 196 15.17 27.44 49.64
CA LYS A 196 14.96 26.60 50.83
C LYS A 196 16.25 26.33 51.60
N ALA A 197 17.35 26.01 50.92
CA ALA A 197 18.65 25.78 51.56
C ALA A 197 19.19 27.07 52.23
N GLU A 198 19.01 28.22 51.57
CA GLU A 198 19.39 29.53 52.13
C GLU A 198 18.55 29.90 53.36
N ASN A 199 17.22 29.72 53.31
CA ASN A 199 16.37 29.91 54.49
C ASN A 199 16.75 28.97 55.64
N GLN A 200 17.06 27.70 55.36
CA GLN A 200 17.49 26.75 56.39
C GLN A 200 18.83 27.15 57.03
N ARG A 201 19.76 27.69 56.22
CA ARG A 201 21.02 28.26 56.71
C ARG A 201 20.76 29.49 57.60
N LEU A 202 19.99 30.47 57.13
CA LEU A 202 19.68 31.69 57.88
C LEU A 202 18.94 31.40 59.20
N MET A 203 18.02 30.43 59.20
CA MET A 203 17.37 29.95 60.43
C MET A 203 18.37 29.30 61.41
N SER A 204 19.38 28.60 60.90
CA SER A 204 20.45 27.99 61.73
C SER A 204 21.40 29.04 62.30
N GLU A 205 21.72 30.09 61.54
CA GLU A 205 22.54 31.22 61.98
C GLU A 205 21.77 32.07 63.01
N LEU A 206 20.47 32.34 62.79
CA LEU A 206 19.58 33.00 63.73
C LEU A 206 19.45 32.23 65.05
N GLN A 207 19.34 30.90 64.99
CA GLN A 207 19.23 30.08 66.21
C GLN A 207 20.52 30.10 67.03
N ARG A 208 21.71 30.17 66.40
CA ARG A 208 22.99 30.38 67.10
C ARG A 208 23.04 31.77 67.74
N ALA A 209 22.75 32.82 66.98
CA ALA A 209 22.73 34.19 67.50
C ALA A 209 21.76 34.36 68.70
N ARG A 210 20.69 33.55 68.78
CA ARG A 210 19.83 33.45 69.98
C ARG A 210 20.52 32.75 71.13
N THR A 211 21.10 31.56 70.96
CA THR A 211 21.79 30.86 72.05
C THR A 211 22.99 31.64 72.58
N ASP A 212 23.69 32.37 71.70
CA ASP A 212 24.83 33.21 72.06
C ASP A 212 24.36 34.44 72.87
N LEU A 213 23.25 35.06 72.47
CA LEU A 213 22.60 36.13 73.24
C LEU A 213 22.09 35.64 74.60
N ASP A 214 21.40 34.49 74.64
CA ASP A 214 20.89 33.89 75.87
C ASP A 214 22.05 33.63 76.85
N GLN A 215 23.16 33.05 76.37
CA GLN A 215 24.37 32.84 77.16
C GLN A 215 24.99 34.16 77.68
N GLU A 216 25.09 35.20 76.86
CA GLU A 216 25.59 36.50 77.34
C GLU A 216 24.63 37.21 78.31
N THR A 217 23.32 36.94 78.26
CA THR A 217 22.41 37.42 79.31
C THR A 217 22.60 36.69 80.63
N LEU A 218 22.89 35.37 80.61
CA LEU A 218 23.28 34.62 81.80
C LEU A 218 24.61 35.14 82.37
N ASN A 219 25.65 35.26 81.54
CA ASN A 219 26.94 35.83 81.93
C ASN A 219 26.77 37.20 82.61
N ARG A 220 25.96 38.09 82.01
CA ARG A 220 25.68 39.43 82.57
C ARG A 220 24.98 39.37 83.93
N ILE A 221 24.04 38.44 84.12
CA ILE A 221 23.34 38.24 85.40
C ILE A 221 24.33 37.72 86.45
N ASP A 222 25.19 36.76 86.11
CA ASP A 222 26.20 36.21 87.03
C ASP A 222 27.22 37.27 87.46
N TYR A 223 27.73 38.09 86.53
CA TYR A 223 28.60 39.21 86.88
C TYR A 223 27.87 40.28 87.72
N GLN A 224 26.59 40.55 87.45
CA GLN A 224 25.79 41.48 88.24
C GLN A 224 25.56 40.97 89.67
N ASN A 225 25.33 39.66 89.84
CA ASN A 225 25.23 39.01 91.15
C ASN A 225 26.57 39.06 91.90
N GLN A 226 27.70 38.77 91.24
CA GLN A 226 29.04 38.88 91.84
C GLN A 226 29.33 40.31 92.34
N VAL A 227 29.00 41.32 91.54
CA VAL A 227 29.13 42.73 91.96
C VAL A 227 28.24 43.05 93.16
N GLN A 228 27.01 42.54 93.20
CA GLN A 228 26.11 42.74 94.35
C GLN A 228 26.66 42.09 95.62
N THR A 229 27.13 40.85 95.57
CA THR A 229 27.75 40.16 96.72
C THR A 229 29.00 40.91 97.23
N LEU A 230 29.86 41.40 96.32
CA LEU A 230 31.05 42.18 96.71
C LEU A 230 30.69 43.54 97.34
N LEU A 231 29.59 44.19 96.90
CA LEU A 231 29.09 45.41 97.54
C LEU A 231 28.52 45.13 98.93
N GLU A 232 27.78 44.03 99.10
CA GLU A 232 27.25 43.59 100.39
C GLU A 232 28.37 43.21 101.38
N GLU A 233 29.45 42.59 100.89
CA GLU A 233 30.66 42.30 101.67
C GLU A 233 31.38 43.60 102.10
N ILE A 234 31.54 44.57 101.19
CA ILE A 234 32.12 45.88 101.52
C ILE A 234 31.29 46.62 102.58
N ASP A 235 29.96 46.65 102.44
CA ASP A 235 29.09 47.34 103.39
C ASP A 235 28.90 46.53 104.70
N PHE A 236 29.09 45.21 104.70
CA PHE A 236 29.25 44.43 105.92
C PHE A 236 30.54 44.80 106.65
N LEU A 237 31.70 44.76 105.98
CA LEU A 237 32.99 45.12 106.54
C LEU A 237 33.02 46.56 107.10
N ARG A 238 32.38 47.52 106.40
CA ARG A 238 32.18 48.89 106.90
C ARG A 238 31.36 48.92 108.19
N ARG A 239 30.22 48.23 108.25
CA ARG A 239 29.37 48.17 109.46
C ARG A 239 30.09 47.51 110.64
N VAL A 240 30.92 46.49 110.38
CA VAL A 240 31.78 45.86 111.40
C VAL A 240 32.80 46.88 111.93
N HIS A 241 33.60 47.51 111.06
CA HIS A 241 34.58 48.52 111.50
C HIS A 241 33.93 49.72 112.20
N ASP A 242 32.79 50.23 111.70
CA ASP A 242 32.06 51.34 112.34
C ASP A 242 31.54 50.96 113.73
N ASN A 243 31.16 49.70 113.96
CA ASN A 243 30.76 49.22 115.28
C ASN A 243 31.98 48.95 116.18
N GLU A 244 33.05 48.36 115.67
CA GLU A 244 34.31 48.17 116.41
C GLU A 244 34.88 49.52 116.88
N ILE A 245 34.83 50.56 116.03
CA ILE A 245 35.20 51.94 116.40
C ILE A 245 34.29 52.49 117.51
N LYS A 246 32.96 52.27 117.45
CA LYS A 246 32.02 52.70 118.52
C LYS A 246 32.23 51.91 119.81
N GLU A 247 32.53 50.62 119.74
CA GLU A 247 32.83 49.78 120.90
C GLU A 247 34.14 50.22 121.57
N LEU A 248 35.20 50.44 120.80
CA LEU A 248 36.45 51.00 121.31
C LEU A 248 36.25 52.39 121.93
N GLN A 249 35.42 53.25 121.31
CA GLN A 249 35.06 54.56 121.87
C GLN A 249 34.21 54.46 123.16
N THR A 250 33.30 53.48 123.26
CA THR A 250 32.42 53.32 124.43
C THR A 250 33.04 52.53 125.57
N LEU A 251 33.99 51.62 125.31
CA LEU A 251 34.90 51.10 126.33
C LEU A 251 35.75 52.24 126.91
N ALA A 252 36.36 53.07 126.04
CA ALA A 252 37.15 54.24 126.47
C ALA A 252 36.33 55.27 127.27
N SER A 253 34.99 55.29 127.16
CA SER A 253 34.12 56.17 127.96
C SER A 253 33.45 55.50 129.18
N ARG A 254 33.50 54.17 129.32
CA ARG A 254 32.91 53.44 130.46
C ARG A 254 33.92 52.98 131.52
N ASP A 255 35.22 53.19 131.30
CA ASP A 255 36.32 52.67 132.15
C ASP A 255 36.50 53.40 133.50
N THR A 256 35.41 53.86 134.12
CA THR A 256 35.38 54.41 135.49
C THR A 256 34.08 54.06 136.24
N THR A 257 33.89 52.80 136.67
CA THR A 257 33.18 52.41 137.93
C THR A 257 33.07 50.89 138.12
N PRO A 258 33.15 50.35 139.36
CA PRO A 258 33.07 48.91 139.62
C PRO A 258 31.70 48.26 139.34
N GLU A 259 30.58 48.99 139.51
CA GLU A 259 29.20 48.47 139.42
C GLU A 259 28.88 47.89 138.02
N ASN A 260 29.55 48.38 136.97
CA ASN A 260 29.44 47.87 135.61
C ASN A 260 29.63 46.33 135.53
N ARG A 261 30.46 45.75 136.41
CA ARG A 261 30.88 44.34 136.31
C ARG A 261 29.77 43.32 136.59
N GLU A 262 28.76 43.68 137.40
CA GLU A 262 27.58 42.82 137.59
C GLU A 262 26.46 43.13 136.59
N PHE A 263 26.28 44.40 136.21
CA PHE A 263 25.36 44.76 135.13
C PHE A 263 25.73 44.04 133.83
N PHE A 264 26.98 44.15 133.38
CA PHE A 264 27.45 43.44 132.19
C PHE A 264 27.31 41.92 132.29
N LYS A 265 27.47 41.32 133.48
CA LYS A 265 27.31 39.87 133.64
C LYS A 265 25.86 39.43 133.40
N ASN A 266 24.89 40.19 133.89
CA ASN A 266 23.47 39.88 133.69
C ASN A 266 23.02 40.22 132.26
N GLU A 267 23.40 41.40 131.76
CA GLU A 267 23.04 41.85 130.41
C GLU A 267 23.63 40.93 129.32
N LEU A 268 24.89 40.53 129.47
CA LEU A 268 25.53 39.56 128.58
C LEU A 268 24.91 38.16 128.71
N SER A 269 24.35 37.82 129.87
CA SER A 269 23.60 36.56 130.04
C SER A 269 22.22 36.61 129.37
N SER A 270 21.54 37.77 129.34
CA SER A 270 20.33 37.96 128.53
C SER A 270 20.67 37.95 127.06
N ALA A 271 21.62 38.78 126.60
CA ALA A 271 22.03 38.83 125.21
C ALA A 271 22.47 37.45 124.67
N ILE A 272 23.20 36.64 125.44
CA ILE A 272 23.54 35.25 125.05
C ILE A 272 22.30 34.34 124.95
N ARG A 273 21.25 34.56 125.75
CA ARG A 273 19.98 33.84 125.64
C ARG A 273 19.21 34.31 124.41
N ASP A 274 19.06 35.61 124.22
CA ASP A 274 18.29 36.22 123.14
C ASP A 274 18.94 35.91 121.78
N ILE A 275 20.27 35.97 121.68
CA ILE A 275 21.05 35.52 120.50
C ILE A 275 20.86 34.02 120.23
N ARG A 276 20.77 33.17 121.27
CA ARG A 276 20.47 31.74 121.07
C ARG A 276 19.05 31.52 120.57
N GLU A 277 18.07 32.23 121.11
CA GLU A 277 16.67 32.10 120.73
C GLU A 277 16.43 32.63 119.30
N GLU A 278 17.14 33.69 118.88
CA GLU A 278 17.24 34.11 117.48
C GLU A 278 17.92 33.06 116.59
N TYR A 279 19.08 32.51 116.99
CA TYR A 279 19.73 31.45 116.20
C TYR A 279 18.88 30.18 116.08
N ASP A 280 18.14 29.79 117.13
CA ASP A 280 17.22 28.65 117.11
C ASP A 280 15.99 28.94 116.23
N GLN A 281 15.49 30.18 116.21
CA GLN A 281 14.43 30.62 115.28
C GLN A 281 14.92 30.62 113.83
N ILE A 282 16.04 31.27 113.54
CA ILE A 282 16.67 31.31 112.21
C ILE A 282 16.95 29.89 111.69
N THR A 283 17.49 29.02 112.55
CA THR A 283 17.72 27.60 112.20
C THR A 283 16.42 26.86 111.90
N ASN A 284 15.34 27.11 112.65
CA ASN A 284 14.04 26.51 112.36
C ASN A 284 13.39 27.05 111.09
N VAL A 285 13.46 28.36 110.84
CA VAL A 285 12.98 28.99 109.60
C VAL A 285 13.74 28.45 108.39
N HIS A 286 15.07 28.45 108.44
CA HIS A 286 15.89 27.84 107.38
C HIS A 286 15.56 26.36 107.16
N ARG A 287 15.28 25.59 108.23
CA ARG A 287 14.84 24.20 108.09
C ARG A 287 13.47 24.10 107.40
N THR A 288 12.47 24.90 107.79
CA THR A 288 11.14 24.86 107.16
C THR A 288 11.15 25.38 105.72
N ASP A 289 11.97 26.40 105.43
CA ASP A 289 12.16 26.93 104.09
C ASP A 289 12.84 25.89 103.19
N MET A 290 13.90 25.24 103.68
CA MET A 290 14.58 24.15 102.99
C MET A 290 13.66 22.93 102.76
N GLU A 291 12.87 22.53 103.76
CA GLU A 291 11.88 21.45 103.64
C GLU A 291 10.77 21.78 102.63
N SER A 292 10.29 23.04 102.62
CA SER A 292 9.26 23.49 101.66
C SER A 292 9.83 23.63 100.24
N TRP A 293 11.06 24.12 100.10
CA TRP A 293 11.79 24.21 98.82
C TRP A 293 12.04 22.83 98.24
N TYR A 294 12.53 21.86 99.03
CA TYR A 294 12.69 20.48 98.57
C TYR A 294 11.34 19.86 98.17
N ARG A 295 10.26 20.09 98.93
CA ARG A 295 8.91 19.62 98.54
C ARG A 295 8.46 20.22 97.20
N LEU A 296 8.58 21.54 97.03
CA LEU A 296 8.23 22.22 95.79
C LEU A 296 9.08 21.73 94.61
N LYS A 297 10.40 21.56 94.79
CA LYS A 297 11.29 21.07 93.74
C LYS A 297 10.99 19.62 93.35
N VAL A 298 10.66 18.75 94.32
CA VAL A 298 10.21 17.38 94.03
C VAL A 298 8.86 17.39 93.30
N GLN A 299 7.92 18.25 93.69
CA GLN A 299 6.62 18.37 93.02
C GLN A 299 6.73 18.95 91.59
N GLU A 300 7.63 19.90 91.37
CA GLU A 300 7.97 20.44 90.05
C GLU A 300 8.57 19.34 89.16
N ILE A 301 9.56 18.59 89.66
CA ILE A 301 10.18 17.47 88.92
C ILE A 301 9.15 16.39 88.60
N GLN A 302 8.26 16.04 89.55
CA GLN A 302 7.17 15.07 89.30
C GLN A 302 6.17 15.56 88.26
N THR A 303 5.73 16.82 88.31
CA THR A 303 4.76 17.37 87.33
C THR A 303 5.39 17.59 85.95
N GLN A 304 6.66 18.00 85.89
CA GLN A 304 7.44 18.08 84.64
C GLN A 304 7.65 16.69 84.02
N SER A 305 8.01 15.69 84.83
CA SER A 305 8.16 14.29 84.39
C SER A 305 6.83 13.70 83.88
N ALA A 306 5.72 13.94 84.59
CA ALA A 306 4.39 13.53 84.14
C ALA A 306 3.99 14.18 82.80
N ARG A 307 4.29 15.48 82.63
CA ARG A 307 4.05 16.20 81.37
C ARG A 307 4.88 15.64 80.21
N GLN A 308 6.19 15.43 80.42
CA GLN A 308 7.08 14.83 79.43
C GLN A 308 6.66 13.39 79.06
N SER A 309 6.18 12.62 80.04
CA SER A 309 5.66 11.26 79.82
C SER A 309 4.40 11.26 78.94
N MET A 310 3.46 12.19 79.18
CA MET A 310 2.29 12.37 78.32
C MET A 310 2.67 12.83 76.91
N GLU A 311 3.57 13.81 76.77
CA GLU A 311 4.05 14.31 75.49
C GLU A 311 4.76 13.22 74.67
N HIS A 312 5.63 12.43 75.31
CA HIS A 312 6.23 11.23 74.72
C HIS A 312 5.18 10.18 74.33
N GLY A 313 4.12 10.02 75.12
CA GLY A 313 2.96 9.19 74.80
C GLY A 313 2.29 9.61 73.49
N TYR A 314 1.91 10.87 73.35
CA TYR A 314 1.32 11.41 72.12
C TYR A 314 2.25 11.26 70.91
N ALA A 315 3.54 11.59 71.06
CA ALA A 315 4.52 11.43 69.97
C ALA A 315 4.66 9.96 69.53
N LYS A 316 4.62 9.03 70.48
CA LYS A 316 4.71 7.58 70.22
C LYS A 316 3.45 7.02 69.57
N GLU A 317 2.26 7.50 69.95
CA GLU A 317 0.98 7.15 69.33
C GLU A 317 0.88 7.70 67.89
N GLU A 318 1.33 8.93 67.66
CA GLU A 318 1.39 9.54 66.32
C GLU A 318 2.40 8.82 65.41
N VAL A 319 3.60 8.48 65.91
CA VAL A 319 4.55 7.64 65.17
C VAL A 319 3.97 6.26 64.84
N LYS A 320 3.16 5.67 65.73
CA LYS A 320 2.45 4.41 65.47
C LYS A 320 1.37 4.58 64.39
N ARG A 321 0.58 5.66 64.42
CA ARG A 321 -0.45 6.02 63.42
C ARG A 321 0.16 6.26 62.04
N LEU A 322 1.28 6.98 61.97
CA LEU A 322 2.02 7.22 60.73
C LEU A 322 2.65 5.92 60.18
N ARG A 323 3.14 5.02 61.05
CA ARG A 323 3.65 3.70 60.65
C ARG A 323 2.57 2.80 60.06
N THR A 324 1.36 2.77 60.63
CA THR A 324 0.26 2.00 60.03
C THR A 324 -0.17 2.58 58.69
N GLN A 325 -0.38 3.90 58.58
CA GLN A 325 -0.69 4.54 57.29
C GLN A 325 0.37 4.29 56.22
N LEU A 326 1.65 4.31 56.59
CA LEU A 326 2.76 4.02 55.68
C LEU A 326 2.82 2.53 55.28
N SER A 327 2.35 1.62 56.13
CA SER A 327 2.14 0.21 55.79
C SER A 327 0.98 0.03 54.82
N ASP A 328 -0.17 0.69 55.06
CA ASP A 328 -1.35 0.63 54.21
C ASP A 328 -1.09 1.19 52.81
N LEU A 329 -0.31 2.28 52.72
CA LEU A 329 0.12 2.87 51.45
C LEU A 329 1.10 1.97 50.69
N ARG A 330 1.99 1.24 51.39
CA ARG A 330 2.87 0.24 50.77
C ARG A 330 2.10 -0.97 50.24
N GLY A 331 1.07 -1.43 50.97
CA GLY A 331 0.16 -2.47 50.48
C GLY A 331 -0.52 -2.06 49.17
N LYS A 332 -1.15 -0.88 49.16
CA LYS A 332 -1.80 -0.32 47.97
C LYS A 332 -0.83 -0.10 46.80
N LEU A 333 0.44 0.24 47.07
CA LEU A 333 1.47 0.34 46.04
C LEU A 333 1.72 -1.04 45.40
N ALA A 334 1.96 -2.07 46.21
CA ALA A 334 2.19 -3.43 45.73
C ALA A 334 0.98 -4.03 44.97
N ASP A 335 -0.24 -3.73 45.42
CA ASP A 335 -1.47 -4.13 44.71
C ASP A 335 -1.57 -3.48 43.32
N LEU A 336 -1.21 -2.19 43.21
CA LEU A 336 -1.18 -1.46 41.95
C LEU A 336 -0.05 -1.91 41.02
N GLU A 337 1.14 -2.16 41.56
CA GLU A 337 2.29 -2.72 40.82
C GLU A 337 1.98 -4.11 40.26
N SER A 338 1.38 -4.98 41.08
CA SER A 338 0.89 -6.30 40.67
C SER A 338 -0.16 -6.22 39.56
N ARG A 339 -1.15 -5.33 39.71
CA ARG A 339 -2.17 -5.08 38.69
C ARG A 339 -1.58 -4.53 37.39
N ASN A 340 -0.59 -3.63 37.48
CA ASN A 340 0.07 -3.07 36.30
C ASN A 340 0.86 -4.15 35.54
N SER A 341 1.62 -4.99 36.25
CA SER A 341 2.33 -6.12 35.65
C SER A 341 1.39 -7.15 34.99
N LEU A 342 0.18 -7.34 35.52
CA LEU A 342 -0.84 -8.18 34.88
C LEU A 342 -1.37 -7.55 33.58
N LEU A 343 -1.64 -6.24 33.57
CA LEU A 343 -2.09 -5.51 32.38
C LEU A 343 -0.99 -5.47 31.29
N GLU A 344 0.28 -5.29 31.68
CA GLU A 344 1.43 -5.35 30.77
C GLU A 344 1.54 -6.72 30.08
N LYS A 345 1.31 -7.83 30.81
CA LYS A 345 1.26 -9.18 30.24
C LYS A 345 0.08 -9.35 29.28
N GLN A 346 -1.11 -8.87 29.63
CA GLN A 346 -2.27 -8.92 28.73
C GLN A 346 -2.03 -8.13 27.44
N ILE A 347 -1.33 -6.98 27.51
CA ILE A 347 -0.91 -6.22 26.33
C ILE A 347 0.11 -7.02 25.48
N GLN A 348 1.06 -7.71 26.11
CA GLN A 348 2.02 -8.57 25.40
C GLN A 348 1.34 -9.77 24.73
N GLU A 349 0.40 -10.43 25.40
CA GLU A 349 -0.38 -11.54 24.86
C GLU A 349 -1.26 -11.11 23.67
N LEU A 350 -1.94 -9.96 23.78
CA LEU A 350 -2.73 -9.39 22.69
C LEU A 350 -1.88 -8.94 21.50
N ASN A 351 -0.70 -8.35 21.74
CA ASN A 351 0.22 -7.99 20.68
C ASN A 351 0.76 -9.23 19.95
N TYR A 352 1.08 -10.31 20.68
CA TYR A 352 1.51 -11.57 20.07
C TYR A 352 0.40 -12.21 19.21
N GLN A 353 -0.84 -12.20 19.69
CA GLN A 353 -2.00 -12.64 18.90
C GLN A 353 -2.20 -11.79 17.64
N LEU A 354 -2.09 -10.46 17.75
CA LEU A 354 -2.19 -9.55 16.61
C LEU A 354 -1.07 -9.81 15.57
N GLU A 355 0.16 -10.07 16.00
CA GLU A 355 1.26 -10.43 15.10
C GLU A 355 1.05 -11.78 14.40
N ASP A 356 0.51 -12.79 15.10
CA ASP A 356 0.25 -14.12 14.51
C ASP A 356 -0.91 -14.08 13.51
N ASP A 357 -2.00 -13.36 13.85
CA ASP A 357 -3.09 -13.05 12.94
C ASP A 357 -2.58 -12.29 11.69
N GLN A 358 -1.74 -11.26 11.86
CA GLN A 358 -1.14 -10.52 10.74
C GLN A 358 -0.35 -11.44 9.81
N ARG A 359 0.54 -12.29 10.36
CA ARG A 359 1.31 -13.27 9.57
C ARG A 359 0.41 -14.28 8.85
N SER A 360 -0.68 -14.69 9.49
CA SER A 360 -1.70 -15.57 8.90
C SER A 360 -2.41 -14.90 7.72
N TYR A 361 -2.85 -13.65 7.87
CA TYR A 361 -3.46 -12.87 6.77
C TYR A 361 -2.47 -12.56 5.65
N GLU A 362 -1.21 -12.23 5.95
CA GLU A 362 -0.16 -12.04 4.93
C GLU A 362 0.12 -13.34 4.17
N SER A 363 0.20 -14.49 4.85
CA SER A 363 0.37 -15.80 4.22
C SER A 363 -0.80 -16.12 3.29
N ALA A 364 -2.04 -15.87 3.74
CA ALA A 364 -3.24 -16.06 2.92
C ALA A 364 -3.28 -15.11 1.70
N LEU A 365 -2.88 -13.84 1.88
CA LEU A 365 -2.80 -12.87 0.79
C LEU A 365 -1.77 -13.30 -0.26
N ASN A 366 -0.57 -13.70 0.17
CA ASN A 366 0.49 -14.20 -0.71
C ASN A 366 0.05 -15.45 -1.50
N GLU A 367 -0.70 -16.36 -0.89
CA GLU A 367 -1.26 -17.51 -1.60
C GLU A 367 -2.30 -17.10 -2.66
N ARG A 368 -3.20 -16.14 -2.35
CA ARG A 368 -4.15 -15.62 -3.34
C ARG A 368 -3.44 -14.87 -4.47
N ASP A 369 -2.42 -14.08 -4.18
CA ASP A 369 -1.61 -13.42 -5.20
C ASP A 369 -0.85 -14.43 -6.08
N ALA A 370 -0.35 -15.54 -5.52
CA ALA A 370 0.24 -16.62 -6.29
C ALA A 370 -0.78 -17.32 -7.21
N GLN A 371 -2.01 -17.54 -6.73
CA GLN A 371 -3.12 -18.06 -7.55
C GLN A 371 -3.51 -17.07 -8.67
N ILE A 372 -3.55 -15.77 -8.40
CA ILE A 372 -3.81 -14.73 -9.40
C ILE A 372 -2.69 -14.65 -10.44
N ARG A 373 -1.41 -14.77 -10.03
CA ARG A 373 -0.26 -14.87 -10.98
C ARG A 373 -0.42 -16.08 -11.89
N LYS A 374 -0.67 -17.27 -11.33
CA LYS A 374 -0.86 -18.51 -12.09
C LYS A 374 -2.04 -18.41 -13.08
N MET A 375 -3.19 -17.87 -12.67
CA MET A 375 -4.31 -17.66 -13.59
C MET A 375 -4.00 -16.64 -14.70
N ARG A 376 -3.18 -15.60 -14.43
CA ARG A 376 -2.73 -14.66 -15.47
C ARG A 376 -1.77 -15.33 -16.45
N GLU A 377 -0.86 -16.17 -15.97
CA GLU A 377 0.05 -16.97 -16.80
C GLU A 377 -0.72 -17.96 -17.69
N GLU A 378 -1.73 -18.65 -17.13
CA GLU A 378 -2.63 -19.54 -17.88
C GLU A 378 -3.45 -18.79 -18.94
N CYS A 379 -4.04 -17.65 -18.60
CA CYS A 379 -4.72 -16.78 -19.57
C CYS A 379 -3.76 -16.25 -20.65
N GLN A 380 -2.51 -15.91 -20.31
CA GLN A 380 -1.52 -15.44 -21.26
C GLN A 380 -1.04 -16.56 -22.21
N ALA A 381 -0.86 -17.78 -21.70
CA ALA A 381 -0.58 -18.95 -22.53
C ALA A 381 -1.72 -19.20 -23.53
N LEU A 382 -2.98 -19.19 -23.06
CA LEU A 382 -4.16 -19.34 -23.93
C LEU A 382 -4.28 -18.22 -24.97
N MET A 383 -3.91 -16.97 -24.65
CA MET A 383 -3.85 -15.89 -25.65
C MET A 383 -2.78 -16.14 -26.72
N VAL A 384 -1.61 -16.67 -26.34
CA VAL A 384 -0.55 -17.02 -27.30
C VAL A 384 -0.97 -18.21 -28.17
N GLU A 385 -1.57 -19.26 -27.60
CA GLU A 385 -2.11 -20.40 -28.35
C GLU A 385 -3.20 -19.96 -29.34
N LEU A 386 -4.11 -19.07 -28.91
CA LEU A 386 -5.15 -18.49 -29.79
C LEU A 386 -4.55 -17.61 -30.90
N GLN A 387 -3.48 -16.87 -30.63
CA GLN A 387 -2.77 -16.10 -31.66
C GLN A 387 -2.09 -17.04 -32.68
N MET A 388 -1.40 -18.09 -32.23
CA MET A 388 -0.80 -19.10 -33.12
C MET A 388 -1.86 -19.84 -33.95
N LEU A 389 -3.03 -20.13 -33.37
CA LEU A 389 -4.18 -20.69 -34.09
C LEU A 389 -4.76 -19.70 -35.10
N LEU A 390 -4.82 -18.41 -34.77
CA LEU A 390 -5.26 -17.36 -35.70
C LEU A 390 -4.27 -17.20 -36.87
N ASP A 391 -2.97 -17.25 -36.61
CA ASP A 391 -1.92 -17.11 -37.63
C ASP A 391 -1.89 -18.34 -38.57
N THR A 392 -2.01 -19.56 -38.02
CA THR A 392 -2.16 -20.77 -38.85
C THR A 392 -3.49 -20.80 -39.62
N LYS A 393 -4.56 -20.18 -39.09
CA LYS A 393 -5.80 -19.99 -39.85
C LYS A 393 -5.62 -18.95 -40.97
N GLN A 394 -4.85 -17.89 -40.77
CA GLN A 394 -4.54 -16.90 -41.80
C GLN A 394 -3.66 -17.48 -42.92
N THR A 395 -2.69 -18.34 -42.61
CA THR A 395 -1.90 -19.03 -43.66
C THR A 395 -2.76 -20.01 -44.44
N LEU A 396 -3.61 -20.81 -43.77
CA LEU A 396 -4.54 -21.72 -44.44
C LEU A 396 -5.59 -20.97 -45.30
N ASP A 397 -6.11 -19.84 -44.84
CA ASP A 397 -6.98 -18.97 -45.66
C ASP A 397 -6.24 -18.48 -46.91
N ALA A 398 -4.97 -18.07 -46.79
CA ALA A 398 -4.15 -17.61 -47.90
C ALA A 398 -3.83 -18.74 -48.89
N GLU A 399 -3.52 -19.94 -48.41
CA GLU A 399 -3.37 -21.15 -49.23
C GLU A 399 -4.67 -21.48 -49.96
N ILE A 400 -5.82 -21.50 -49.27
CA ILE A 400 -7.14 -21.73 -49.89
C ILE A 400 -7.46 -20.66 -50.94
N ALA A 401 -7.11 -19.39 -50.70
CA ALA A 401 -7.26 -18.32 -51.68
C ALA A 401 -6.35 -18.53 -52.91
N ILE A 402 -5.11 -19.00 -52.72
CA ILE A 402 -4.20 -19.37 -53.81
C ILE A 402 -4.75 -20.57 -54.59
N TYR A 403 -5.25 -21.62 -53.93
CA TYR A 403 -5.83 -22.79 -54.59
C TYR A 403 -7.11 -22.45 -55.38
N ARG A 404 -8.01 -21.62 -54.82
CA ARG A 404 -9.17 -21.09 -55.57
C ARG A 404 -8.73 -20.32 -56.81
N LYS A 405 -7.78 -19.38 -56.65
CA LYS A 405 -7.25 -18.56 -57.76
C LYS A 405 -6.45 -19.36 -58.80
N MET A 406 -6.00 -20.57 -58.44
CA MET A 406 -5.36 -21.52 -59.36
C MET A 406 -6.41 -22.35 -60.13
N LEU A 407 -7.51 -22.72 -59.49
CA LEU A 407 -8.68 -23.37 -60.12
C LEU A 407 -9.49 -22.43 -61.02
N GLU A 408 -9.58 -21.16 -60.65
CA GLU A 408 -10.16 -20.06 -61.45
C GLU A 408 -9.20 -19.58 -62.57
N GLY A 409 -8.00 -20.15 -62.68
CA GLY A 409 -6.84 -19.51 -63.32
C GLY A 409 -6.12 -20.29 -64.42
N GLU A 410 -6.75 -21.28 -65.07
CA GLU A 410 -6.07 -22.12 -66.07
C GLU A 410 -5.47 -21.34 -67.27
N GLU A 411 -6.02 -20.17 -67.63
CA GLU A 411 -5.55 -19.41 -68.80
C GLU A 411 -4.39 -18.42 -68.54
N ASN A 412 -4.10 -18.00 -67.30
CA ASN A 412 -3.26 -16.81 -67.04
C ASN A 412 -2.04 -17.06 -66.11
N ARG A 413 -1.19 -18.00 -66.54
CA ARG A 413 -0.01 -18.52 -65.82
C ARG A 413 1.06 -17.47 -65.42
N ALA A 414 1.04 -16.26 -65.98
CA ALA A 414 2.07 -15.24 -65.76
C ALA A 414 1.92 -14.48 -64.42
N GLY A 415 0.70 -14.07 -64.05
CA GLY A 415 0.45 -13.29 -62.82
C GLY A 415 0.67 -14.08 -61.53
N LEU A 416 0.65 -15.42 -61.62
CA LEU A 416 0.77 -16.33 -60.48
C LEU A 416 2.09 -16.17 -59.71
N LYS A 417 3.20 -15.90 -60.41
CA LYS A 417 4.54 -15.82 -59.81
C LYS A 417 4.74 -14.58 -58.93
N GLN A 418 4.13 -13.46 -59.32
CA GLN A 418 4.28 -12.17 -58.64
C GLN A 418 3.52 -12.12 -57.31
N LEU A 419 2.37 -12.79 -57.22
CA LEU A 419 1.55 -12.84 -56.00
C LEU A 419 2.21 -13.67 -54.89
N VAL A 420 2.81 -14.81 -55.25
CA VAL A 420 3.55 -15.67 -54.29
C VAL A 420 4.72 -14.92 -53.68
N GLU A 421 5.48 -14.16 -54.48
CA GLU A 421 6.60 -13.37 -53.98
C GLU A 421 6.16 -12.27 -53.00
N GLN A 422 4.96 -11.71 -53.19
CA GLN A 422 4.40 -10.68 -52.31
C GLN A 422 3.93 -11.24 -50.96
N VAL A 423 3.38 -12.47 -50.92
CA VAL A 423 2.98 -13.15 -49.67
C VAL A 423 4.18 -13.67 -48.88
N VAL A 424 5.23 -14.15 -49.55
CA VAL A 424 6.50 -14.52 -48.88
C VAL A 424 7.14 -13.28 -48.23
N LYS A 425 7.04 -12.11 -48.86
CA LYS A 425 7.56 -10.84 -48.31
C LYS A 425 6.79 -10.30 -47.11
N THR A 426 5.49 -10.59 -46.95
CA THR A 426 4.77 -10.20 -45.72
C THR A 426 5.10 -11.10 -44.53
N HIS A 427 5.34 -12.40 -44.74
CA HIS A 427 5.78 -13.31 -43.67
C HIS A 427 7.20 -13.01 -43.15
N ALA A 428 8.11 -12.56 -44.03
CA ALA A 428 9.50 -12.25 -43.65
C ALA A 428 9.66 -11.05 -42.69
N ILE A 429 8.63 -10.23 -42.50
CA ILE A 429 8.69 -8.99 -41.70
C ILE A 429 8.31 -9.23 -40.22
N SER A 430 7.62 -10.34 -39.92
CA SER A 430 7.08 -10.63 -38.58
C SER A 430 8.05 -11.32 -37.60
N GLN A 431 9.33 -11.51 -37.96
CA GLN A 431 10.32 -12.22 -37.13
C GLN A 431 11.45 -11.34 -36.53
N GLU A 432 11.46 -10.02 -36.79
CA GLU A 432 12.54 -9.12 -36.31
C GLU A 432 12.12 -8.18 -35.15
N MET A 433 11.33 -8.67 -34.19
CA MET A 433 11.23 -8.08 -32.85
C MET A 433 11.22 -9.16 -31.76
N ASP A 434 11.58 -8.77 -30.54
CA ASP A 434 11.57 -9.56 -29.29
C ASP A 434 12.49 -10.80 -29.21
N THR A 435 13.82 -10.57 -29.29
CA THR A 435 14.83 -11.49 -28.72
C THR A 435 15.86 -10.79 -27.81
N GLU A 436 15.46 -9.82 -26.98
CA GLU A 436 16.35 -9.29 -25.92
C GLU A 436 16.43 -10.29 -24.75
N THR A 437 17.48 -11.11 -24.75
CA THR A 437 17.60 -12.27 -23.85
C THR A 437 17.83 -11.91 -22.38
N MET A 438 16.75 -11.84 -21.60
CA MET A 438 16.83 -11.64 -20.15
C MET A 438 17.46 -12.86 -19.44
N ARG A 439 18.76 -12.78 -19.15
CA ARG A 439 19.52 -13.80 -18.39
C ARG A 439 19.06 -13.88 -16.92
N VAL A 440 18.05 -14.71 -16.66
CA VAL A 440 17.64 -15.07 -15.30
C VAL A 440 18.68 -16.01 -14.67
N VAL A 441 19.61 -15.45 -13.90
CA VAL A 441 20.47 -16.23 -12.99
C VAL A 441 19.70 -16.44 -11.68
N LYS A 442 19.28 -17.68 -11.44
CA LYS A 442 18.54 -18.10 -10.25
C LYS A 442 19.48 -18.15 -9.04
N GLY A 443 19.25 -17.30 -8.04
CA GLY A 443 20.11 -17.23 -6.84
C GLY A 443 19.64 -16.25 -5.77
N GLU A 444 19.01 -16.81 -4.74
CA GLU A 444 18.88 -16.31 -3.35
C GLU A 444 18.09 -15.01 -3.08
N THR A 445 17.47 -14.99 -1.90
CA THR A 445 16.52 -13.96 -1.44
C THR A 445 17.23 -12.76 -0.84
N ALA A 446 17.42 -11.70 -1.63
CA ALA A 446 17.79 -10.38 -1.14
C ALA A 446 17.13 -9.27 -1.99
N SER A 447 16.67 -8.20 -1.35
CA SER A 447 16.06 -7.03 -2.01
C SER A 447 17.12 -6.25 -2.80
N ARG A 448 17.29 -6.60 -4.08
CA ARG A 448 18.41 -6.14 -4.90
C ARG A 448 18.27 -4.66 -5.27
N GLN A 449 19.02 -3.81 -4.59
CA GLN A 449 19.24 -2.42 -5.01
C GLN A 449 20.33 -2.36 -6.09
N SER A 450 20.10 -1.52 -7.09
CA SER A 450 21.02 -1.27 -8.21
C SER A 450 21.27 0.23 -8.34
N PHE A 451 22.51 0.59 -8.69
CA PHE A 451 22.96 1.98 -8.74
C PHE A 451 23.69 2.24 -10.06
N GLN A 452 23.26 3.27 -10.79
CA GLN A 452 23.90 3.76 -12.02
C GLN A 452 24.33 5.22 -11.80
N ARG A 453 25.54 5.58 -12.24
CA ARG A 453 26.16 6.88 -11.96
C ARG A 453 26.80 7.46 -13.22
N SER A 454 26.72 8.77 -13.39
CA SER A 454 27.45 9.52 -14.41
C SER A 454 27.81 10.93 -13.93
N ALA A 455 28.87 11.50 -14.49
CA ALA A 455 29.31 12.88 -14.21
C ALA A 455 29.90 13.52 -15.48
N LYS A 456 29.69 14.83 -15.62
CA LYS A 456 30.17 15.69 -16.69
C LYS A 456 30.96 16.86 -16.07
N GLY A 457 32.25 16.62 -15.79
CA GLY A 457 33.14 17.59 -15.15
C GLY A 457 33.70 17.10 -13.80
N ASN A 458 34.15 18.04 -12.97
CA ASN A 458 34.93 17.75 -11.77
C ASN A 458 34.11 17.26 -10.57
N VAL A 459 32.78 17.32 -10.62
CA VAL A 459 31.90 17.07 -9.46
C VAL A 459 30.95 15.91 -9.76
N SER A 460 30.87 14.97 -8.82
CA SER A 460 30.06 13.75 -8.95
C SER A 460 29.20 13.52 -7.70
N ILE A 461 28.11 12.75 -7.86
CA ILE A 461 27.30 12.27 -6.74
C ILE A 461 27.95 10.97 -6.22
N HIS A 462 28.74 11.10 -5.16
CA HIS A 462 29.50 10.00 -4.55
C HIS A 462 28.61 9.06 -3.74
N GLU A 463 27.53 9.57 -3.15
CA GLU A 463 26.56 8.76 -2.40
C GLU A 463 25.20 9.46 -2.41
N ALA A 464 24.12 8.69 -2.33
CA ALA A 464 22.80 9.19 -2.00
C ALA A 464 22.10 8.09 -1.20
N SER A 465 21.64 8.38 0.01
CA SER A 465 21.16 7.32 0.90
C SER A 465 19.82 6.74 0.38
N PRO A 466 19.62 5.41 0.43
CA PRO A 466 18.37 4.78 -0.02
C PRO A 466 17.13 5.26 0.72
N ASP A 467 17.30 5.56 2.00
CA ASP A 467 16.34 6.09 2.96
C ASP A 467 16.20 7.63 2.93
N GLY A 468 16.90 8.30 2.01
CA GLY A 468 16.75 9.74 1.76
C GLY A 468 17.30 10.66 2.85
N LYS A 469 18.12 10.17 3.78
CA LYS A 469 18.66 10.99 4.88
C LYS A 469 19.71 12.01 4.42
N PHE A 470 20.54 11.64 3.44
CA PHE A 470 21.61 12.51 2.95
C PHE A 470 22.04 12.20 1.50
N ILE A 471 22.72 13.16 0.88
CA ILE A 471 23.38 13.04 -0.44
C ILE A 471 24.81 13.57 -0.32
N VAL A 472 25.79 12.90 -0.91
CA VAL A 472 27.21 13.29 -0.91
C VAL A 472 27.65 13.69 -2.30
N LEU A 473 28.13 14.94 -2.42
CA LEU A 473 28.82 15.42 -3.62
C LEU A 473 30.33 15.34 -3.38
N GLN A 474 31.10 14.91 -4.39
CA GLN A 474 32.56 14.85 -4.32
C GLN A 474 33.18 15.56 -5.53
N ASN A 475 34.18 16.41 -5.27
CA ASN A 475 35.09 16.90 -6.29
C ASN A 475 36.14 15.81 -6.58
N THR A 476 36.06 15.21 -7.77
CA THR A 476 36.95 14.14 -8.23
C THR A 476 38.28 14.65 -8.75
N HIS A 477 38.42 15.97 -8.96
CA HIS A 477 39.65 16.59 -9.42
C HIS A 477 40.65 16.75 -8.27
N ARG A 478 41.90 16.30 -8.49
CA ARG A 478 42.91 16.17 -7.42
C ARG A 478 43.57 17.49 -6.99
N ALA A 479 43.54 18.52 -7.82
CA ALA A 479 44.28 19.77 -7.60
C ALA A 479 43.54 21.05 -8.07
N LYS A 480 42.22 21.02 -8.20
CA LYS A 480 41.41 22.18 -8.60
C LYS A 480 40.13 22.23 -7.77
N ASP A 481 39.92 23.34 -7.11
CA ASP A 481 38.68 23.65 -6.41
C ASP A 481 37.60 24.03 -7.44
N GLU A 482 36.38 23.51 -7.29
CA GLU A 482 35.25 23.87 -8.16
C GLU A 482 34.24 24.70 -7.35
N SER A 483 33.93 25.91 -7.81
CA SER A 483 32.84 26.69 -7.23
C SER A 483 31.51 26.09 -7.67
N ILE A 484 30.70 25.68 -6.70
CA ILE A 484 29.39 25.04 -6.91
C ILE A 484 28.25 25.80 -6.20
N GLY A 485 28.49 27.06 -5.88
CA GLY A 485 27.46 27.94 -5.34
C GLY A 485 26.33 28.18 -6.35
N GLU A 486 25.09 28.28 -5.85
CA GLU A 486 23.86 28.37 -6.64
C GLU A 486 23.57 27.16 -7.57
N TRP A 487 24.39 26.10 -7.55
CA TRP A 487 24.09 24.82 -8.22
C TRP A 487 22.88 24.14 -7.57
N LYS A 488 22.14 23.36 -8.36
CA LYS A 488 20.84 22.80 -7.96
C LYS A 488 20.85 21.29 -7.98
N LEU A 489 20.60 20.69 -6.82
CA LEU A 489 20.48 19.25 -6.63
C LEU A 489 18.99 18.89 -6.67
N LYS A 490 18.55 18.23 -7.74
CA LYS A 490 17.17 17.77 -7.91
C LYS A 490 17.10 16.26 -7.66
N ARG A 491 16.10 15.79 -6.91
CA ARG A 491 15.85 14.36 -6.71
C ARG A 491 14.40 14.02 -7.03
N ARG A 492 14.21 13.21 -8.06
CA ARG A 492 12.92 12.75 -8.58
C ARG A 492 12.67 11.32 -8.12
N ILE A 493 11.55 11.09 -7.44
CA ILE A 493 11.19 9.84 -6.76
C ILE A 493 9.97 9.25 -7.47
N ASP A 494 10.09 8.01 -7.97
CA ASP A 494 9.03 7.23 -8.62
C ASP A 494 8.25 8.00 -9.71
N GLY A 495 8.94 8.93 -10.38
CA GLY A 495 8.38 9.81 -11.41
C GLY A 495 7.37 10.86 -10.93
N LYS A 496 7.12 10.97 -9.61
CA LYS A 496 6.00 11.74 -9.03
C LYS A 496 6.43 12.93 -8.17
N ARG A 497 7.38 12.75 -7.24
CA ARG A 497 7.86 13.83 -6.35
C ARG A 497 9.22 14.32 -6.81
N GLU A 498 9.41 15.63 -6.93
CA GLU A 498 10.71 16.24 -7.24
C GLU A 498 11.11 17.21 -6.11
N ILE A 499 12.20 16.91 -5.42
CA ILE A 499 12.78 17.72 -4.35
C ILE A 499 13.96 18.50 -4.93
N VAL A 500 14.06 19.80 -4.62
CA VAL A 500 15.10 20.68 -5.20
C VAL A 500 15.83 21.45 -4.09
N TYR A 501 17.09 21.11 -3.86
CA TYR A 501 18.02 21.87 -3.02
C TYR A 501 18.90 22.78 -3.89
N THR A 502 19.23 23.97 -3.39
CA THR A 502 20.17 24.91 -4.03
C THR A 502 21.32 25.18 -3.07
N LEU A 503 22.57 25.06 -3.54
CA LEU A 503 23.75 25.23 -2.69
C LEU A 503 23.99 26.71 -2.34
N PRO A 504 24.56 27.02 -1.15
CA PRO A 504 24.86 28.39 -0.73
C PRO A 504 25.69 29.15 -1.77
N LYS A 505 25.41 30.45 -1.94
CA LYS A 505 25.87 31.26 -3.08
C LYS A 505 27.38 31.23 -3.33
N ASP A 506 28.17 31.24 -2.26
CA ASP A 506 29.63 31.35 -2.32
C ASP A 506 30.33 30.01 -1.97
N PHE A 507 29.63 28.88 -2.14
CA PHE A 507 30.13 27.55 -1.77
C PHE A 507 31.16 27.00 -2.78
N VAL A 508 32.37 26.71 -2.30
CA VAL A 508 33.48 26.13 -3.09
C VAL A 508 33.84 24.74 -2.57
N LEU A 509 33.73 23.73 -3.45
CA LEU A 509 34.10 22.34 -3.12
C LEU A 509 35.56 22.08 -3.47
N ARG A 510 36.40 22.00 -2.45
CA ARG A 510 37.85 21.85 -2.58
C ARG A 510 38.26 20.56 -3.30
N ALA A 511 39.42 20.58 -3.95
CA ALA A 511 40.00 19.44 -4.66
C ALA A 511 40.02 18.16 -3.79
N GLY A 512 39.53 17.06 -4.35
CA GLY A 512 39.44 15.76 -3.67
C GLY A 512 38.50 15.69 -2.44
N LYS A 513 37.81 16.77 -2.08
CA LYS A 513 36.89 16.82 -0.93
C LYS A 513 35.45 16.49 -1.33
N SER A 514 34.66 16.18 -0.32
CA SER A 514 33.24 15.87 -0.44
C SER A 514 32.42 16.66 0.58
N VAL A 515 31.22 17.08 0.19
CA VAL A 515 30.22 17.69 1.06
C VAL A 515 29.05 16.72 1.23
N LYS A 516 28.66 16.45 2.48
CA LYS A 516 27.44 15.68 2.81
C LYS A 516 26.30 16.65 3.09
N ILE A 517 25.23 16.56 2.30
CA ILE A 517 24.02 17.36 2.44
C ILE A 517 22.97 16.47 3.11
N PHE A 518 22.59 16.80 4.34
CA PHE A 518 21.52 16.14 5.07
C PHE A 518 20.16 16.79 4.78
N ALA A 519 19.09 16.00 4.87
CA ALA A 519 17.75 16.55 4.99
C ALA A 519 17.51 17.12 6.41
N ARG A 520 16.45 17.92 6.59
CA ARG A 520 16.09 18.53 7.87
C ARG A 520 16.00 17.45 8.97
N ASN A 521 16.56 17.74 10.14
CA ASN A 521 16.63 16.84 11.30
C ASN A 521 17.43 15.52 11.10
N GLN A 522 17.98 15.22 9.91
CA GLN A 522 18.75 13.99 9.65
C GLN A 522 20.26 14.10 9.92
N GLY A 523 20.74 15.29 10.33
CA GLY A 523 22.16 15.55 10.62
C GLY A 523 22.38 16.96 11.18
N VAL A 524 23.64 17.28 11.48
CA VAL A 524 24.04 18.58 12.05
C VAL A 524 24.77 19.40 10.99
N ALA A 525 24.43 20.69 10.85
CA ALA A 525 25.13 21.58 9.94
C ALA A 525 26.56 21.86 10.44
N SER A 526 27.56 21.58 9.60
CA SER A 526 28.97 21.90 9.87
C SER A 526 29.68 22.28 8.56
N PRO A 527 29.40 23.47 7.99
CA PRO A 527 29.99 23.89 6.72
C PRO A 527 31.52 24.04 6.82
N PRO A 528 32.28 23.73 5.75
CA PRO A 528 31.82 23.35 4.43
C PRO A 528 31.52 21.85 4.25
N ASP A 529 32.00 20.98 5.13
CA ASP A 529 31.96 19.52 4.90
C ASP A 529 30.56 18.91 5.10
N GLN A 530 29.70 19.55 5.92
CA GLN A 530 28.31 19.12 6.16
C GLN A 530 27.32 20.28 6.02
N LEU A 531 26.31 20.11 5.16
CA LEU A 531 25.21 21.04 4.95
C LEU A 531 23.88 20.39 5.37
N VAL A 532 22.89 21.20 5.72
CA VAL A 532 21.51 20.76 5.98
C VAL A 532 20.58 21.46 4.98
N TYR A 533 19.49 20.78 4.60
CA TYR A 533 18.41 21.31 3.79
C TYR A 533 17.13 21.42 4.64
N ASP A 534 16.81 22.63 5.08
CA ASP A 534 15.70 22.89 6.01
C ASP A 534 14.29 22.80 5.37
N GLY A 535 14.21 22.55 4.06
CA GLY A 535 12.93 22.49 3.32
C GLY A 535 12.18 21.16 3.43
N GLU A 536 12.87 20.05 3.70
CA GLU A 536 12.30 18.68 3.69
C GLU A 536 13.00 17.82 4.75
N ASP A 537 12.27 17.02 5.53
CA ASP A 537 12.84 16.07 6.52
C ASP A 537 13.45 14.80 5.90
N SER A 538 13.28 14.62 4.58
CA SER A 538 13.94 13.56 3.81
C SER A 538 14.06 13.93 2.34
N PHE A 539 15.19 13.62 1.71
CA PHE A 539 15.36 13.56 0.27
C PHE A 539 14.57 12.41 -0.41
N GLY A 540 13.84 11.63 0.38
CA GLY A 540 12.86 10.63 -0.04
C GLY A 540 13.46 9.30 -0.51
N SER A 541 12.70 8.24 -0.28
CA SER A 541 12.91 6.87 -0.74
C SER A 541 11.83 6.46 -1.75
N GLY A 542 12.11 5.44 -2.56
CA GLY A 542 11.21 4.94 -3.60
C GLY A 542 11.84 3.80 -4.40
N ASN A 543 11.07 3.17 -5.28
CA ASN A 543 11.52 2.02 -6.08
C ASN A 543 12.45 2.44 -7.24
N SER A 544 12.27 3.64 -7.79
CA SER A 544 13.11 4.24 -8.82
C SER A 544 13.38 5.71 -8.50
N VAL A 545 14.56 6.01 -7.96
CA VAL A 545 14.95 7.36 -7.53
C VAL A 545 16.10 7.89 -8.39
N GLN A 546 15.91 9.06 -8.99
CA GLN A 546 16.91 9.73 -9.83
C GLN A 546 17.34 11.04 -9.16
N THR A 547 18.62 11.16 -8.84
CA THR A 547 19.23 12.39 -8.31
C THR A 547 20.10 13.01 -9.39
N ILE A 548 19.90 14.29 -9.70
CA ILE A 548 20.59 15.05 -10.75
C ILE A 548 21.15 16.35 -10.16
N LEU A 549 22.41 16.63 -10.42
CA LEU A 549 23.08 17.88 -10.07
C LEU A 549 23.17 18.76 -11.32
N PHE A 550 22.65 19.98 -11.24
CA PHE A 550 22.70 21.01 -12.27
C PHE A 550 23.66 22.14 -11.86
N ASN A 551 24.40 22.71 -12.81
CA ASN A 551 25.11 23.97 -12.57
C ASN A 551 24.14 25.17 -12.54
N LYS A 552 24.70 26.36 -12.30
CA LYS A 552 23.98 27.63 -12.29
C LYS A 552 23.32 27.95 -13.64
N GLU A 553 23.92 27.46 -14.72
CA GLU A 553 23.51 27.61 -16.12
C GLU A 553 22.34 26.67 -16.50
N GLY A 554 22.06 25.65 -15.69
CA GLY A 554 20.98 24.68 -15.92
C GLY A 554 21.38 23.42 -16.69
N GLU A 555 22.66 23.18 -16.90
CA GLU A 555 23.21 21.96 -17.51
C GLU A 555 23.35 20.84 -16.48
N GLU A 556 23.10 19.59 -16.89
CA GLU A 556 23.32 18.40 -16.05
C GLU A 556 24.82 18.10 -15.85
N ARG A 557 25.31 18.25 -14.60
CA ARG A 557 26.70 17.99 -14.20
C ARG A 557 26.92 16.60 -13.63
N ALA A 558 25.95 16.00 -12.95
CA ALA A 558 26.05 14.61 -12.48
C ALA A 558 24.68 13.96 -12.27
N THR A 559 24.59 12.64 -12.45
CA THR A 559 23.35 11.88 -12.28
C THR A 559 23.61 10.58 -11.52
N HIS A 560 22.73 10.26 -10.57
CA HIS A 560 22.72 9.04 -9.78
C HIS A 560 21.31 8.44 -9.80
N ILE A 561 21.16 7.29 -10.48
CA ILE A 561 19.91 6.53 -10.55
C ILE A 561 20.04 5.34 -9.60
N GLN A 562 19.07 5.20 -8.70
CA GLN A 562 18.88 4.05 -7.83
C GLN A 562 17.60 3.34 -8.25
N ARG A 563 17.66 2.03 -8.48
CA ARG A 563 16.48 1.19 -8.70
C ARG A 563 16.50 0.02 -7.73
N GLN A 564 15.43 -0.11 -6.95
CA GLN A 564 15.18 -1.25 -6.08
C GLN A 564 14.18 -2.18 -6.77
N SER A 565 14.62 -3.39 -7.12
CA SER A 565 13.71 -4.44 -7.55
C SER A 565 13.15 -5.16 -6.31
N ASN A 566 11.87 -4.91 -6.01
CA ASN A 566 11.09 -5.82 -5.18
C ASN A 566 10.75 -7.05 -6.05
N ALA A 567 10.83 -8.25 -5.48
CA ALA A 567 10.59 -9.54 -6.16
C ALA A 567 9.24 -10.14 -5.71
#